data_AF-A0A6J0AR92-F1
#
_entry.id   AF-A0A6J0AR92-F1
#
_cell.length_a   1.000
_cell.length_b   1.000
_cell.length_c   1.000
_cell.angle_alpha   90.00
_cell.angle_beta   90.00
_cell.angle_gamma   90.00
#
_symmetry.space_group_name_H-M   'P 1'
#
loop_
_entity.id
_entity.type
_entity.pdbx_description
1 polymer ?
#
loop_
_entity_poly.entity_id
_entity_poly.type
_entity_poly.pdbx_seq_one_letter_code
_entity_poly.pdbx_strand_id
1 'polypeptide(L)'
;MTFTYLRTGSLGMSQPKKQGYGDSRVHLLLLRQCGCSPVYRSREMAARALVPFVMTDEIPDTIRTLLAKLPDCTDQCFRQNHIHGTLLQVFHLLQAFSDSKYRMNTYFQQELADVAACTKAKLWLAKRQNPCLVTRAVYIDILFLLTSCLDKPAKGNQPVLEHLGLWEEVRRIISGSELITGFPYTFTAPGLPQYLQSLTKLAIAAVWAVATQAGEQTRDVPVSFSQLLESSFPEVRLLTLEALLERFSATASGLGEKRLLPLLRNMGGTFLTLVMKENHPECLCKILRILHCMDPSEWLPQTEHCVHLTPKEFLIWTMDIASNERSEIQSEALRLASKVIAYHMQMCEETRDLVAPTLKQWAQLVVTSCGDHLPKESRLATAEVLTSTAPFFLTHPCPILGLQDTLALWKCVLTLLQSEEQVIRHAATETVMTALSQENICQSTEFAFCQVDASIALDLALAVLCDLLQQWDQLGPGLPVLLGWLLGEGDDLMVCVESVHQVEEDYLFEKTEVNFWAETLIFVKYLYKHLSRLLSKSSWCPLSPERLRHLQRTASEQCHLLSQLFRELPPAAEFLKTAEFTRLRIQEERTSACLRLLALLEGKQGDSPAAANQLTLPETETAC
;
A
#
# COMPACT_ATOMS: atom_id res chain seq x y z
N MET A 1 -6.95 7.26 -31.50
CA MET A 1 -5.60 6.76 -31.85
C MET A 1 -4.76 6.77 -30.59
N THR A 2 -4.64 5.58 -30.03
CA THR A 2 -4.04 5.25 -28.74
C THR A 2 -2.52 5.29 -28.89
N PHE A 3 -1.81 6.04 -28.04
CA PHE A 3 -0.39 5.77 -27.79
C PHE A 3 -0.11 5.85 -26.29
N THR A 4 0.55 4.78 -25.87
CA THR A 4 0.79 4.25 -24.54
C THR A 4 1.69 5.11 -23.65
N TYR A 5 1.39 5.05 -22.36
CA TYR A 5 2.23 5.47 -21.24
C TYR A 5 3.65 4.88 -21.36
N LEU A 6 4.68 5.73 -21.39
CA LEU A 6 6.06 5.32 -21.14
C LEU A 6 6.41 5.61 -19.68
N ARG A 7 6.46 4.51 -18.93
CA ARG A 7 6.95 4.35 -17.57
C ARG A 7 8.42 4.79 -17.50
N THR A 8 8.77 5.42 -16.39
CA THR A 8 10.11 5.79 -15.95
C THR A 8 11.07 4.60 -16.01
N GLY A 9 11.95 4.59 -17.00
CA GLY A 9 13.10 3.69 -17.09
C GLY A 9 14.39 4.48 -16.88
N SER A 10 15.13 4.13 -15.83
CA SER A 10 16.53 4.54 -15.62
C SER A 10 17.37 4.04 -16.80
N LEU A 11 17.61 4.91 -17.78
CA LEU A 11 18.55 4.68 -18.86
C LEU A 11 19.72 5.63 -18.67
N GLY A 12 20.90 5.06 -18.44
CA GLY A 12 22.16 5.78 -18.39
C GLY A 12 22.35 6.59 -19.67
N MET A 13 22.19 7.91 -19.56
CA MET A 13 22.36 8.84 -20.66
C MET A 13 23.85 9.01 -20.95
N SER A 14 24.32 8.31 -21.97
CA SER A 14 25.61 8.57 -22.60
C SER A 14 25.56 9.95 -23.28
N GLN A 15 26.52 10.83 -22.97
CA GLN A 15 26.64 12.14 -23.58
C GLN A 15 26.71 12.04 -25.12
N PRO A 16 25.99 12.91 -25.87
CA PRO A 16 26.11 12.91 -27.32
C PRO A 16 27.49 13.42 -27.74
N LYS A 17 28.18 12.61 -28.55
CA LYS A 17 29.44 12.98 -29.21
C LYS A 17 29.22 14.19 -30.12
N LYS A 18 30.19 15.12 -30.07
CA LYS A 18 30.31 16.34 -30.87
C LYS A 18 29.88 16.14 -32.33
N GLN A 19 28.76 16.74 -32.72
CA GLN A 19 28.44 17.04 -34.12
C GLN A 19 27.68 18.39 -34.19
N GLY A 20 28.33 19.38 -34.82
CA GLY A 20 27.69 20.60 -35.34
C GLY A 20 27.34 21.73 -34.36
N TYR A 21 28.30 22.63 -34.07
CA TYR A 21 28.07 23.90 -33.32
C TYR A 21 27.03 24.86 -33.96
N GLY A 22 26.66 24.63 -35.24
CA GLY A 22 25.66 25.44 -35.96
C GLY A 22 24.21 24.98 -35.75
N ASP A 23 23.97 23.71 -35.48
CA ASP A 23 22.63 23.12 -35.43
C ASP A 23 21.94 23.35 -34.07
N SER A 24 22.72 23.31 -32.99
CA SER A 24 22.21 23.55 -31.62
C SER A 24 21.67 24.98 -31.43
N ARG A 25 22.22 25.99 -32.13
CA ARG A 25 21.74 27.38 -32.01
C ARG A 25 20.36 27.58 -32.64
N VAL A 26 20.09 26.93 -33.77
CA VAL A 26 18.79 26.98 -34.44
C VAL A 26 17.73 26.28 -33.58
N HIS A 27 18.07 25.11 -33.03
CA HIS A 27 17.22 24.40 -32.09
C HIS A 27 16.92 25.22 -30.82
N LEU A 28 17.92 25.88 -30.22
CA LEU A 28 17.72 26.76 -29.06
C LEU A 28 16.81 27.96 -29.37
N LEU A 29 16.89 28.55 -30.56
CA LEU A 29 16.00 29.63 -30.99
C LEU A 29 14.56 29.16 -31.17
N LEU A 30 14.36 28.01 -31.81
CA LEU A 30 13.05 27.38 -31.98
C LEU A 30 12.41 27.05 -30.64
N LEU A 31 13.16 26.44 -29.71
CA LEU A 31 12.68 26.13 -28.37
C LEU A 31 12.29 27.40 -27.59
N ARG A 32 13.05 28.48 -27.71
CA ARG A 32 12.69 29.77 -27.11
C ARG A 32 11.41 30.35 -27.71
N GLN A 33 11.21 30.24 -29.01
CA GLN A 33 9.99 30.71 -29.68
C GLN A 33 8.77 29.86 -29.31
N CYS A 34 8.91 28.53 -29.26
CA CYS A 34 7.88 27.61 -28.79
C CYS A 34 7.51 27.83 -27.32
N GLY A 35 8.48 28.29 -26.51
CA GLY A 35 8.25 28.74 -25.13
C GLY A 35 7.28 29.93 -25.02
N CYS A 36 7.07 30.70 -26.07
CA CYS A 36 6.11 31.81 -26.08
C CYS A 36 4.74 31.45 -26.66
N SER A 37 4.52 30.17 -27.02
CA SER A 37 3.29 29.69 -27.66
C SER A 37 2.03 29.93 -26.81
N PRO A 38 0.87 30.23 -27.44
CA PRO A 38 -0.41 30.24 -26.72
C PRO A 38 -0.80 28.86 -26.18
N VAL A 39 -0.29 27.78 -26.78
CA VAL A 39 -0.60 26.40 -26.37
C VAL A 39 0.22 26.02 -25.15
N TYR A 40 -0.45 25.70 -24.03
CA TYR A 40 0.21 25.30 -22.78
C TYR A 40 1.21 24.16 -22.96
N ARG A 41 0.78 23.05 -23.58
CA ARG A 41 1.63 21.86 -23.81
C ARG A 41 2.88 22.17 -24.62
N SER A 42 2.79 23.06 -25.63
CA SER A 42 3.95 23.47 -26.41
C SER A 42 5.00 24.19 -25.56
N ARG A 43 4.56 25.04 -24.63
CA ARG A 43 5.48 25.74 -23.69
C ARG A 43 6.14 24.76 -22.74
N GLU A 44 5.37 23.83 -22.18
CA GLU A 44 5.89 22.78 -21.29
C GLU A 44 6.92 21.89 -21.99
N MET A 45 6.60 21.39 -23.18
CA MET A 45 7.52 20.58 -23.99
C MET A 45 8.78 21.36 -24.37
N ALA A 46 8.64 22.62 -24.79
CA ALA A 46 9.79 23.45 -25.16
C ALA A 46 10.72 23.71 -23.96
N ALA A 47 10.16 23.92 -22.77
CA ALA A 47 10.94 24.11 -21.55
C ALA A 47 11.70 22.84 -21.13
N ARG A 48 11.07 21.67 -21.20
CA ARG A 48 11.74 20.38 -20.92
C ARG A 48 12.82 20.07 -21.95
N ALA A 49 12.52 20.31 -23.23
CA ALA A 49 13.46 20.07 -24.32
C ALA A 49 14.67 21.01 -24.27
N LEU A 50 14.59 22.17 -23.62
CA LEU A 50 15.72 23.09 -23.45
C LEU A 50 16.85 22.50 -22.58
N VAL A 51 16.51 21.75 -21.53
CA VAL A 51 17.46 21.26 -20.52
C VAL A 51 18.70 20.56 -21.12
N PRO A 52 18.59 19.56 -22.02
CA PRO A 52 19.76 18.88 -22.57
C PRO A 52 20.65 19.74 -23.49
N PHE A 53 20.19 20.93 -23.91
CA PHE A 53 20.97 21.83 -24.75
C PHE A 53 21.75 22.90 -23.96
N VAL A 54 21.62 22.92 -22.63
CA VAL A 54 22.36 23.84 -21.75
C VAL A 54 23.35 23.03 -20.94
N MET A 55 24.64 23.39 -21.02
CA MET A 55 25.67 22.70 -20.24
C MET A 55 25.48 22.98 -18.75
N THR A 56 25.81 22.02 -17.88
CA THR A 56 25.51 22.10 -16.44
C THR A 56 26.10 23.34 -15.76
N ASP A 57 27.28 23.77 -16.18
CA ASP A 57 27.98 24.98 -15.75
C ASP A 57 27.34 26.28 -16.28
N GLU A 58 26.68 26.24 -17.43
CA GLU A 58 25.96 27.38 -18.02
C GLU A 58 24.52 27.54 -17.49
N ILE A 59 24.01 26.58 -16.71
CA ILE A 59 22.64 26.61 -16.20
C ILE A 59 22.36 27.85 -15.34
N PRO A 60 23.17 28.21 -14.33
CA PRO A 60 22.92 29.39 -13.50
C PRO A 60 22.86 30.69 -14.30
N ASP A 61 23.79 30.89 -15.23
CA ASP A 61 23.82 32.06 -16.13
C ASP A 61 22.60 32.11 -17.05
N THR A 62 22.19 30.95 -17.57
CA THR A 62 21.00 30.84 -18.41
C THR A 62 19.75 31.18 -17.61
N ILE A 63 19.63 30.70 -16.38
CA ILE A 63 18.52 31.04 -15.48
C ILE A 63 18.50 32.54 -15.18
N ARG A 64 19.63 33.15 -14.81
CA ARG A 64 19.74 34.60 -14.58
C ARG A 64 19.31 35.40 -15.81
N THR A 65 19.75 34.99 -17.00
CA THR A 65 19.37 35.61 -18.27
C THR A 65 17.87 35.50 -18.55
N LEU A 66 17.24 34.37 -18.20
CA LEU A 66 15.80 34.19 -18.35
C LEU A 66 15.01 35.03 -17.34
N LEU A 67 15.44 35.08 -16.08
CA LEU A 67 14.84 35.91 -15.03
C LEU A 67 14.91 37.41 -15.37
N ALA A 68 16.02 37.87 -15.97
CA ALA A 68 16.19 39.24 -16.41
C ALA A 68 15.23 39.64 -17.54
N LYS A 69 14.71 38.68 -18.33
CA LYS A 69 13.71 38.94 -19.39
C LYS A 69 12.29 39.05 -18.87
N LEU A 70 12.04 38.67 -17.62
CA LEU A 70 10.71 38.78 -17.02
C LEU A 70 10.37 40.25 -16.72
N PRO A 71 9.11 40.67 -16.90
CA PRO A 71 8.71 42.04 -16.67
C PRO A 71 8.81 42.45 -15.19
N ASP A 72 9.03 43.73 -14.95
CA ASP A 72 8.88 44.38 -13.65
C ASP A 72 7.43 44.75 -13.38
N CYS A 73 7.08 44.96 -12.10
CA CYS A 73 5.70 45.26 -11.71
C CYS A 73 5.18 46.60 -12.27
N THR A 74 6.08 47.48 -12.71
CA THR A 74 5.79 48.78 -13.32
C THR A 74 5.66 48.72 -14.83
N ASP A 75 6.01 47.58 -15.46
CA ASP A 75 6.00 47.46 -16.91
C ASP A 75 4.57 47.47 -17.46
N GLN A 76 4.39 48.18 -18.58
CA GLN A 76 3.12 48.26 -19.27
C GLN A 76 2.99 47.10 -20.27
N CYS A 77 1.83 46.44 -20.30
CA CYS A 77 1.44 45.44 -21.29
C CYS A 77 2.42 44.25 -21.45
N PHE A 78 2.24 43.21 -20.64
CA PHE A 78 2.97 41.94 -20.79
C PHE A 78 2.06 40.78 -21.20
N ARG A 79 2.64 39.80 -21.92
CA ARG A 79 1.94 38.59 -22.35
C ARG A 79 2.18 37.47 -21.35
N GLN A 80 1.14 37.09 -20.60
CA GLN A 80 1.19 36.00 -19.62
C GLN A 80 1.73 34.70 -20.20
N ASN A 81 1.44 34.43 -21.49
CA ASN A 81 1.95 33.23 -22.12
C ASN A 81 3.48 33.17 -22.19
N HIS A 82 4.12 34.31 -22.44
CA HIS A 82 5.57 34.45 -22.55
C HIS A 82 6.22 34.38 -21.16
N ILE A 83 5.61 35.04 -20.16
CA ILE A 83 6.05 34.96 -18.76
C ILE A 83 6.03 33.51 -18.30
N HIS A 84 4.88 32.84 -18.42
CA HIS A 84 4.74 31.45 -17.99
C HIS A 84 5.71 30.50 -18.71
N GLY A 85 5.91 30.65 -20.02
CA GLY A 85 6.88 29.83 -20.74
C GLY A 85 8.33 30.07 -20.33
N THR A 86 8.70 31.32 -20.05
CA THR A 86 10.02 31.67 -19.52
C THR A 86 10.20 31.09 -18.11
N LEU A 87 9.18 31.16 -17.26
CA LEU A 87 9.21 30.55 -15.93
C LEU A 87 9.30 29.02 -16.00
N LEU A 88 8.62 28.35 -16.93
CA LEU A 88 8.77 26.90 -17.12
C LEU A 88 10.21 26.52 -17.52
N GLN A 89 10.86 27.33 -18.36
CA GLN A 89 12.26 27.13 -18.71
C GLN A 89 13.16 27.28 -17.48
N VAL A 90 12.95 28.33 -16.68
CA VAL A 90 13.67 28.51 -15.40
C VAL A 90 13.44 27.32 -14.46
N PHE A 91 12.20 26.88 -14.30
CA PHE A 91 11.83 25.77 -13.42
C PHE A 91 12.54 24.48 -13.81
N HIS A 92 12.47 24.06 -15.08
CA HIS A 92 13.09 22.80 -15.51
C HIS A 92 14.62 22.85 -15.51
N LEU A 93 15.22 24.00 -15.82
CA LEU A 93 16.66 24.19 -15.68
C LEU A 93 17.10 24.12 -14.22
N LEU A 94 16.37 24.79 -13.31
CA LEU A 94 16.65 24.76 -11.88
C LEU A 94 16.49 23.35 -11.30
N GLN A 95 15.45 22.62 -11.72
CA GLN A 95 15.23 21.23 -11.33
C GLN A 95 16.41 20.35 -11.75
N ALA A 96 16.83 20.42 -13.02
CA ALA A 96 17.98 19.67 -13.53
C ALA A 96 19.29 20.04 -12.80
N PHE A 97 19.45 21.32 -12.47
CA PHE A 97 20.59 21.79 -11.69
C PHE A 97 20.60 21.21 -10.26
N SER A 98 19.42 21.13 -9.62
CA SER A 98 19.25 20.60 -8.26
C SER A 98 19.49 19.09 -8.13
N ASP A 99 19.28 18.32 -9.21
CA ASP A 99 19.49 16.86 -9.24
C ASP A 99 20.96 16.46 -9.43
N SER A 100 21.84 17.41 -9.75
CA SER A 100 23.25 17.14 -9.97
C SER A 100 23.97 16.69 -8.68
N LYS A 101 24.85 15.70 -8.78
CA LYS A 101 25.62 15.10 -7.66
C LYS A 101 26.56 16.07 -6.93
N TYR A 102 26.60 17.35 -7.31
CA TYR A 102 27.56 18.36 -6.87
C TYR A 102 27.04 19.32 -5.77
N ARG A 103 25.91 18.99 -5.12
CA ARG A 103 25.21 19.81 -4.08
C ARG A 103 26.09 20.39 -2.95
N MET A 104 27.29 19.86 -2.73
CA MET A 104 28.18 20.20 -1.60
C MET A 104 29.29 21.22 -1.95
N ASN A 105 29.37 21.69 -3.19
CA ASN A 105 30.42 22.64 -3.58
C ASN A 105 29.98 24.08 -3.28
N THR A 106 30.82 24.84 -2.59
CA THR A 106 30.58 26.23 -2.15
C THR A 106 30.35 27.19 -3.32
N TYR A 107 31.02 26.96 -4.45
CA TYR A 107 30.79 27.71 -5.68
C TYR A 107 29.34 27.56 -6.18
N PHE A 108 28.80 26.33 -6.12
CA PHE A 108 27.43 26.05 -6.55
C PHE A 108 26.38 26.66 -5.62
N GLN A 109 26.67 26.76 -4.32
CA GLN A 109 25.80 27.43 -3.35
C GLN A 109 25.74 28.95 -3.60
N GLN A 110 26.85 29.57 -4.03
CA GLN A 110 26.89 30.99 -4.38
C GLN A 110 26.09 31.28 -5.66
N GLU A 111 26.26 30.46 -6.70
CA GLU A 111 25.48 30.58 -7.94
C GLU A 111 23.96 30.46 -7.68
N LEU A 112 23.54 29.55 -6.79
CA LEU A 112 22.15 29.44 -6.34
C LEU A 112 21.68 30.66 -5.55
N ALA A 113 22.55 31.25 -4.72
CA ALA A 113 22.24 32.46 -3.98
C ALA A 113 21.97 33.64 -4.93
N ASP A 114 22.76 33.77 -6.00
CA ASP A 114 22.57 34.79 -7.04
C ASP A 114 21.27 34.57 -7.82
N VAL A 115 20.97 33.32 -8.19
CA VAL A 115 19.68 32.96 -8.80
C VAL A 115 18.51 33.30 -7.86
N ALA A 116 18.65 33.03 -6.56
CA ALA A 116 17.64 33.37 -5.57
C ALA A 116 17.48 34.89 -5.40
N ALA A 117 18.55 35.67 -5.48
CA ALA A 117 18.50 37.13 -5.48
C ALA A 117 17.77 37.68 -6.72
N CYS A 118 18.10 37.17 -7.92
CA CYS A 118 17.39 37.52 -9.15
C CYS A 118 15.90 37.14 -9.08
N THR A 119 15.59 35.99 -8.50
CA THR A 119 14.20 35.56 -8.25
C THR A 119 13.53 36.50 -7.26
N LYS A 120 14.20 36.92 -6.18
CA LYS A 120 13.62 37.87 -5.21
C LYS A 120 13.18 39.20 -5.85
N ALA A 121 13.88 39.66 -6.90
CA ALA A 121 13.51 40.89 -7.61
C ALA A 121 12.15 40.80 -8.34
N LYS A 122 11.66 39.60 -8.65
CA LYS A 122 10.43 39.38 -9.45
C LYS A 122 9.26 38.84 -8.63
N LEU A 123 9.28 38.98 -7.29
CA LEU A 123 8.29 38.41 -6.36
C LEU A 123 6.83 38.79 -6.62
N TRP A 124 6.57 39.90 -7.32
CA TRP A 124 5.21 40.29 -7.70
C TRP A 124 4.51 39.21 -8.53
N LEU A 125 5.28 38.37 -9.26
CA LEU A 125 4.77 37.26 -10.07
C LEU A 125 4.12 36.15 -9.24
N ALA A 126 4.45 36.03 -7.95
CA ALA A 126 3.83 35.08 -7.02
C ALA A 126 2.56 35.64 -6.35
N LYS A 127 2.42 36.97 -6.30
CA LYS A 127 1.42 37.69 -5.53
C LYS A 127 0.20 38.07 -6.39
N ARG A 128 -0.84 38.60 -5.75
CA ARG A 128 -2.10 39.03 -6.39
C ARG A 128 -1.95 40.07 -7.50
N GLN A 129 -0.84 40.81 -7.52
CA GLN A 129 -0.51 41.73 -8.62
C GLN A 129 -0.45 41.00 -9.97
N ASN A 130 -0.08 39.72 -9.98
CA ASN A 130 -0.17 38.88 -11.15
C ASN A 130 -1.54 38.18 -11.22
N PRO A 131 -2.42 38.51 -12.18
CA PRO A 131 -3.75 37.90 -12.25
C PRO A 131 -3.73 36.44 -12.75
N CYS A 132 -2.62 35.96 -13.33
CA CYS A 132 -2.57 34.63 -13.92
C CYS A 132 -2.12 33.57 -12.90
N LEU A 133 -3.06 32.72 -12.47
CA LEU A 133 -2.80 31.65 -11.50
C LEU A 133 -1.74 30.65 -11.97
N VAL A 134 -1.75 30.27 -13.25
CA VAL A 134 -0.76 29.33 -13.81
C VAL A 134 0.65 29.92 -13.73
N THR A 135 0.80 31.22 -14.05
CA THR A 135 2.09 31.93 -13.90
C THR A 135 2.52 31.99 -12.44
N ARG A 136 1.60 32.31 -11.52
CA ARG A 136 1.88 32.30 -10.06
C ARG A 136 2.31 30.92 -9.59
N ALA A 137 1.65 29.87 -10.04
CA ALA A 137 1.94 28.48 -9.67
C ALA A 137 3.40 28.10 -10.00
N VAL A 138 3.82 28.29 -11.26
CA VAL A 138 5.19 27.96 -11.68
C VAL A 138 6.22 28.82 -10.94
N TYR A 139 5.89 30.09 -10.68
CA TYR A 139 6.78 30.94 -9.88
C TYR A 139 6.94 30.43 -8.44
N ILE A 140 5.85 30.00 -7.81
CA ILE A 140 5.84 29.42 -6.48
C ILE A 140 6.62 28.08 -6.48
N ASP A 141 6.49 27.27 -7.52
CA ASP A 141 7.28 26.03 -7.67
C ASP A 141 8.79 26.33 -7.74
N ILE A 142 9.20 27.40 -8.44
CA ILE A 142 10.59 27.87 -8.44
C ILE A 142 11.02 28.27 -7.03
N LEU A 143 10.21 29.02 -6.29
CA LEU A 143 10.50 29.38 -4.90
C LEU A 143 10.66 28.14 -4.01
N PHE A 144 9.78 27.14 -4.16
CA PHE A 144 9.83 25.87 -3.43
C PHE A 144 11.10 25.08 -3.73
N LEU A 145 11.54 25.02 -5.00
CA LEU A 145 12.81 24.40 -5.35
C LEU A 145 14.01 25.14 -4.74
N LEU A 146 14.01 26.48 -4.81
CA LEU A 146 15.07 27.30 -4.24
C LEU A 146 15.19 27.13 -2.72
N THR A 147 14.07 27.15 -1.99
CA THR A 147 14.09 26.91 -0.54
C THR A 147 14.64 25.52 -0.25
N SER A 148 14.15 24.48 -0.95
CA SER A 148 14.63 23.10 -0.76
C SER A 148 16.13 22.91 -1.04
N CYS A 149 16.70 23.67 -1.97
CA CYS A 149 18.12 23.62 -2.31
C CYS A 149 19.00 24.37 -1.30
N LEU A 150 18.51 25.51 -0.78
CA LEU A 150 19.26 26.43 0.08
C LEU A 150 19.11 26.14 1.58
N ASP A 151 18.13 25.33 2.00
CA ASP A 151 17.87 25.01 3.40
C ASP A 151 18.90 24.02 4.01
N LYS A 152 19.76 23.41 3.19
CA LYS A 152 20.80 22.47 3.66
C LYS A 152 22.08 23.24 4.04
N PRO A 153 22.54 23.21 5.30
CA PRO A 153 23.75 23.91 5.70
C PRO A 153 24.99 23.29 5.03
N ALA A 154 25.77 24.12 4.32
CA ALA A 154 27.15 23.77 4.00
C ALA A 154 27.92 23.70 5.33
N LYS A 155 28.67 22.60 5.56
CA LYS A 155 29.39 22.33 6.81
C LYS A 155 29.99 23.61 7.43
N GLY A 156 29.43 24.04 8.57
CA GLY A 156 29.99 25.11 9.41
C GLY A 156 29.46 26.53 9.17
N ASN A 157 28.60 26.78 8.19
CA ASN A 157 28.07 28.13 7.90
C ASN A 157 26.56 28.25 8.17
N GLN A 158 26.13 29.47 8.52
CA GLN A 158 24.72 29.83 8.63
C GLN A 158 24.00 29.58 7.29
N PRO A 159 22.76 29.07 7.26
CA PRO A 159 22.05 28.79 6.01
C PRO A 159 21.94 30.07 5.16
N VAL A 160 22.35 29.97 3.89
CA VAL A 160 22.32 31.06 2.88
C VAL A 160 20.95 31.73 2.80
N LEU A 161 19.91 30.95 3.09
CA LEU A 161 18.52 31.35 3.08
C LEU A 161 18.17 32.42 4.13
N GLU A 162 18.83 32.41 5.29
CA GLU A 162 18.68 33.44 6.32
C GLU A 162 19.33 34.75 5.90
N HIS A 163 20.50 34.69 5.26
CA HIS A 163 21.20 35.88 4.75
C HIS A 163 20.40 36.58 3.64
N LEU A 164 19.72 35.82 2.77
CA LEU A 164 18.90 36.37 1.68
C LEU A 164 17.50 36.82 2.14
N GLY A 165 17.07 36.44 3.34
CA GLY A 165 15.72 36.71 3.85
C GLY A 165 14.61 36.13 2.97
N LEU A 166 14.86 35.04 2.24
CA LEU A 166 13.89 34.47 1.29
C LEU A 166 12.68 33.87 2.03
N TRP A 167 12.90 33.23 3.18
CA TRP A 167 11.82 32.68 4.01
C TRP A 167 10.84 33.77 4.49
N GLU A 168 11.31 34.99 4.73
CA GLU A 168 10.44 36.12 5.10
C GLU A 168 9.52 36.52 3.95
N GLU A 169 10.03 36.54 2.71
CA GLU A 169 9.20 36.78 1.53
C GLU A 169 8.23 35.63 1.26
N VAL A 170 8.65 34.38 1.46
CA VAL A 170 7.78 33.20 1.38
C VAL A 170 6.63 33.31 2.38
N ARG A 171 6.90 33.65 3.64
CA ARG A 171 5.85 33.89 4.65
C ARG A 171 4.86 34.96 4.19
N ARG A 172 5.33 36.10 3.68
CA ARG A 172 4.46 37.17 3.16
C ARG A 172 3.60 36.72 1.98
N ILE A 173 4.14 35.90 1.08
CA ILE A 173 3.38 35.34 -0.05
C ILE A 173 2.27 34.43 0.46
N ILE A 174 2.56 33.53 1.41
CA ILE A 174 1.57 32.61 1.99
C ILE A 174 0.50 33.41 2.72
N SER A 175 0.86 34.31 3.65
CA SER A 175 -0.10 35.10 4.44
C SER A 175 -0.97 36.01 3.58
N GLY A 176 -0.44 36.55 2.47
CA GLY A 176 -1.20 37.39 1.53
C GLY A 176 -1.98 36.62 0.47
N SER A 177 -1.92 35.29 0.46
CA SER A 177 -2.53 34.45 -0.56
C SER A 177 -4.02 34.19 -0.29
N GLU A 178 -4.71 33.70 -1.33
CA GLU A 178 -6.10 33.24 -1.28
C GLU A 178 -6.27 32.00 -0.38
N LEU A 179 -5.20 31.27 -0.09
CA LEU A 179 -5.24 30.13 0.84
C LEU A 179 -5.56 30.58 2.27
N ILE A 180 -5.10 31.77 2.67
CA ILE A 180 -5.30 32.32 4.02
C ILE A 180 -6.41 33.36 4.04
N THR A 181 -6.39 34.27 3.06
CA THR A 181 -7.35 35.38 3.01
C THR A 181 -8.68 35.01 2.34
N GLY A 182 -8.80 33.78 1.84
CA GLY A 182 -9.97 33.28 1.13
C GLY A 182 -10.09 33.78 -0.31
N PHE A 183 -11.04 33.18 -1.04
CA PHE A 183 -11.46 33.63 -2.36
C PHE A 183 -12.70 34.52 -2.23
N PRO A 184 -12.75 35.69 -2.89
CA PRO A 184 -13.90 36.59 -2.77
C PRO A 184 -15.24 36.03 -3.27
N TYR A 185 -15.25 35.01 -4.15
CA TYR A 185 -16.45 34.39 -4.74
C TYR A 185 -16.19 32.91 -5.10
N THR A 186 -17.21 32.17 -5.60
CA THR A 186 -17.10 30.81 -6.17
C THR A 186 -16.22 30.80 -7.43
N PHE A 187 -14.92 30.93 -7.20
CA PHE A 187 -13.92 31.17 -8.23
C PHE A 187 -13.53 29.85 -8.88
N THR A 188 -14.17 29.50 -10.00
CA THR A 188 -13.67 28.44 -10.89
C THR A 188 -12.80 29.09 -11.96
N ALA A 189 -11.51 29.24 -11.67
CA ALA A 189 -10.55 29.80 -12.62
C ALA A 189 -9.62 28.73 -13.20
N PRO A 190 -9.31 28.79 -14.50
CA PRO A 190 -8.28 27.94 -15.09
C PRO A 190 -6.95 28.08 -14.34
N GLY A 191 -6.36 26.94 -13.98
CA GLY A 191 -5.09 26.90 -13.24
C GLY A 191 -5.23 27.05 -11.73
N LEU A 192 -6.44 27.16 -11.18
CA LEU A 192 -6.66 27.21 -9.74
C LEU A 192 -6.14 25.96 -9.00
N PRO A 193 -6.44 24.72 -9.44
CA PRO A 193 -5.89 23.53 -8.79
C PRO A 193 -4.36 23.53 -8.79
N GLN A 194 -3.73 23.88 -9.92
CA GLN A 194 -2.27 23.95 -10.02
C GLN A 194 -1.67 25.00 -9.07
N TYR A 195 -2.28 26.18 -9.01
CA TYR A 195 -1.85 27.24 -8.10
C TYR A 195 -1.98 26.84 -6.63
N LEU A 196 -3.11 26.24 -6.24
CA LEU A 196 -3.32 25.74 -4.88
C LEU A 196 -2.29 24.66 -4.54
N GLN A 197 -2.02 23.72 -5.44
CA GLN A 197 -1.02 22.67 -5.22
C GLN A 197 0.39 23.23 -4.99
N SER A 198 0.84 24.14 -5.86
CA SER A 198 2.15 24.80 -5.72
C SER A 198 2.25 25.58 -4.41
N LEU A 199 1.21 26.35 -4.08
CA LEU A 199 1.18 27.15 -2.86
C LEU A 199 1.15 26.28 -1.60
N THR A 200 0.38 25.20 -1.59
CA THR A 200 0.31 24.25 -0.48
C THR A 200 1.66 23.56 -0.25
N LYS A 201 2.38 23.17 -1.31
CA LYS A 201 3.75 22.62 -1.17
C LYS A 201 4.70 23.61 -0.50
N LEU A 202 4.67 24.87 -0.93
CA LEU A 202 5.48 25.94 -0.33
C LEU A 202 5.08 26.22 1.12
N ALA A 203 3.78 26.21 1.42
CA ALA A 203 3.24 26.37 2.76
C ALA A 203 3.70 25.25 3.70
N ILE A 204 3.57 23.99 3.30
CA ILE A 204 4.04 22.82 4.05
C ILE A 204 5.54 22.94 4.33
N ALA A 205 6.35 23.31 3.33
CA ALA A 205 7.78 23.52 3.53
C ALA A 205 8.08 24.64 4.54
N ALA A 206 7.33 25.74 4.50
CA ALA A 206 7.48 26.83 5.46
C ALA A 206 7.13 26.40 6.90
N VAL A 207 6.07 25.60 7.08
CA VAL A 207 5.70 25.05 8.39
C VAL A 207 6.82 24.17 8.95
N TRP A 208 7.36 23.28 8.12
CA TRP A 208 8.47 22.42 8.54
C TRP A 208 9.75 23.19 8.85
N ALA A 209 10.10 24.19 8.04
CA ALA A 209 11.27 25.02 8.27
C ALA A 209 11.23 25.71 9.64
N VAL A 210 10.07 26.23 10.05
CA VAL A 210 9.92 26.82 11.39
C VAL A 210 10.04 25.76 12.49
N ALA A 211 9.43 24.58 12.30
CA ALA A 211 9.49 23.49 13.27
C ALA A 211 10.92 23.01 13.56
N THR A 212 11.81 23.01 12.57
CA THR A 212 13.22 22.62 12.74
C THR A 212 14.08 23.65 13.49
N GLN A 213 13.65 24.91 13.53
CA GLN A 213 14.42 26.04 14.09
C GLN A 213 13.99 26.42 15.53
N ALA A 214 12.96 25.76 16.08
CA ALA A 214 12.37 26.11 17.37
C ALA A 214 13.26 25.70 18.57
N GLY A 215 14.32 26.47 18.81
CA GLY A 215 14.86 26.75 20.14
C GLY A 215 14.62 28.24 20.42
N GLU A 216 13.70 28.54 21.34
CA GLU A 216 13.52 29.86 21.98
C GLU A 216 13.35 31.08 21.04
N GLN A 217 12.24 31.13 20.30
CA GLN A 217 11.42 32.35 20.05
C GLN A 217 10.34 32.02 19.02
N THR A 218 9.10 32.40 19.32
CA THR A 218 7.93 32.26 18.43
C THR A 218 8.14 33.07 17.15
N ARG A 219 8.77 32.47 16.13
CA ARG A 219 8.71 32.99 14.76
C ARG A 219 7.27 32.79 14.26
N ASP A 220 6.64 33.85 13.76
CA ASP A 220 5.28 33.80 13.20
C ASP A 220 5.19 32.74 12.10
N VAL A 221 4.43 31.68 12.38
CA VAL A 221 4.09 30.64 11.42
C VAL A 221 2.97 31.19 10.54
N PRO A 222 3.14 31.24 9.20
CA PRO A 222 2.14 31.88 8.33
C PRO A 222 0.84 31.08 8.21
N VAL A 223 0.86 29.77 8.50
CA VAL A 223 -0.27 28.84 8.41
C VAL A 223 0.00 27.56 9.21
N SER A 224 -1.01 26.93 9.80
CA SER A 224 -0.87 25.63 10.49
C SER A 224 -1.35 24.46 9.62
N PHE A 225 -0.93 23.23 9.95
CA PHE A 225 -1.47 22.04 9.27
C PHE A 225 -2.99 21.91 9.46
N SER A 226 -3.52 22.22 10.64
CA SER A 226 -4.97 22.21 10.90
C SER A 226 -5.71 23.15 9.95
N GLN A 227 -5.19 24.36 9.73
CA GLN A 227 -5.80 25.33 8.82
C GLN A 227 -5.79 24.83 7.36
N LEU A 228 -4.72 24.16 6.92
CA LEU A 228 -4.66 23.56 5.59
C LEU A 228 -5.67 22.41 5.42
N LEU A 229 -5.85 21.59 6.46
CA LEU A 229 -6.79 20.48 6.46
C LEU A 229 -8.26 20.93 6.51
N GLU A 230 -8.55 22.11 7.05
CA GLU A 230 -9.89 22.73 7.05
C GLU A 230 -10.25 23.39 5.70
N SER A 231 -9.33 23.42 4.73
CA SER A 231 -9.58 23.99 3.42
C SER A 231 -10.78 23.35 2.72
N SER A 232 -11.59 24.13 2.02
CA SER A 232 -12.69 23.61 1.20
C SER A 232 -12.21 22.83 -0.03
N PHE A 233 -10.94 23.01 -0.44
CA PHE A 233 -10.38 22.39 -1.64
C PHE A 233 -9.71 21.04 -1.34
N PRO A 234 -10.13 19.93 -1.98
CA PRO A 234 -9.52 18.63 -1.76
C PRO A 234 -8.05 18.58 -2.16
N GLU A 235 -7.61 19.36 -3.15
CA GLU A 235 -6.20 19.40 -3.57
C GLU A 235 -5.27 19.91 -2.46
N VAL A 236 -5.75 20.84 -1.64
CA VAL A 236 -5.01 21.36 -0.47
C VAL A 236 -4.98 20.31 0.63
N ARG A 237 -6.14 19.72 0.96
CA ARG A 237 -6.26 18.70 2.01
C ARG A 237 -5.41 17.48 1.66
N LEU A 238 -5.51 16.97 0.43
CA LEU A 238 -4.80 15.78 -0.04
C LEU A 238 -3.28 15.94 0.06
N LEU A 239 -2.70 17.03 -0.48
CA LEU A 239 -1.26 17.28 -0.38
C LEU A 239 -0.78 17.42 1.08
N THR A 240 -1.61 18.02 1.93
CA THR A 240 -1.31 18.15 3.34
C THR A 240 -1.31 16.79 4.03
N LEU A 241 -2.31 15.95 3.76
CA LEU A 241 -2.41 14.59 4.27
C LEU A 241 -1.27 13.70 3.77
N GLU A 242 -0.85 13.82 2.52
CA GLU A 242 0.29 13.07 1.98
C GLU A 242 1.60 13.44 2.67
N ALA A 243 1.86 14.73 2.85
CA ALA A 243 3.05 15.20 3.56
C ALA A 243 3.06 14.76 5.04
N LEU A 244 1.90 14.75 5.69
CA LEU A 244 1.77 14.27 7.07
C LEU A 244 1.95 12.76 7.15
N LEU A 245 1.34 12.00 6.23
CA LEU A 245 1.44 10.54 6.19
C LEU A 245 2.89 10.06 5.99
N GLU A 246 3.67 10.73 5.14
CA GLU A 246 5.10 10.45 4.99
C GLU A 246 5.85 10.58 6.33
N ARG A 247 5.49 11.57 7.15
CA ARG A 247 6.11 11.77 8.47
C ARG A 247 5.66 10.77 9.52
N PHE A 248 4.36 10.45 9.56
CA PHE A 248 3.83 9.44 10.49
C PHE A 248 4.35 8.03 10.17
N SER A 249 4.44 7.66 8.89
CA SER A 249 5.01 6.37 8.46
C SER A 249 6.51 6.25 8.73
N ALA A 250 7.29 7.32 8.51
CA ALA A 250 8.70 7.36 8.89
C ALA A 250 8.91 7.23 10.42
N THR A 251 8.00 7.81 11.22
CA THR A 251 8.04 7.70 12.68
C THR A 251 7.69 6.30 13.15
N ALA A 252 6.67 5.68 12.57
CA ALA A 252 6.26 4.30 12.89
C ALA A 252 7.34 3.26 12.56
N SER A 253 8.13 3.49 11.51
CA SER A 253 9.26 2.62 11.12
C SER A 253 10.56 2.87 11.89
N GLY A 254 10.55 3.77 12.89
CA GLY A 254 11.74 4.09 13.71
C GLY A 254 12.81 4.92 12.98
N LEU A 255 12.55 5.34 11.74
CA LEU A 255 13.43 6.16 10.88
C LEU A 255 13.19 7.68 11.07
N GLY A 256 12.21 8.08 11.87
CA GLY A 256 11.77 9.46 12.05
C GLY A 256 12.71 10.34 12.90
N GLU A 257 12.85 11.60 12.49
CA GLU A 257 13.53 12.62 13.29
C GLU A 257 12.72 12.97 14.55
N LYS A 258 13.24 12.60 15.74
CA LYS A 258 12.61 12.85 17.05
C LYS A 258 12.22 14.32 17.32
N ARG A 259 12.79 15.29 16.59
CA ARG A 259 12.54 16.73 16.75
C ARG A 259 11.20 17.21 16.20
N LEU A 260 10.59 16.51 15.24
CA LEU A 260 9.32 16.90 14.61
C LEU A 260 8.08 16.35 15.33
N LEU A 261 8.29 15.48 16.32
CA LEU A 261 7.25 14.80 17.08
C LEU A 261 6.30 15.76 17.85
N PRO A 262 6.77 16.88 18.46
CA PRO A 262 5.89 17.76 19.23
C PRO A 262 4.80 18.45 18.39
N LEU A 263 5.09 18.76 17.12
CA LEU A 263 4.14 19.40 16.20
C LEU A 263 2.99 18.45 15.83
N LEU A 264 3.27 17.15 15.80
CA LEU A 264 2.33 16.11 15.35
C LEU A 264 1.52 15.49 16.50
N ARG A 265 2.04 15.52 17.74
CA ARG A 265 1.49 14.82 18.91
C ARG A 265 0.06 15.21 19.28
N ASN A 266 -0.41 16.38 18.86
CA ASN A 266 -1.73 16.91 19.22
C ASN A 266 -2.73 16.93 18.04
N MET A 267 -2.41 16.26 16.93
CA MET A 267 -3.28 16.27 15.75
C MET A 267 -4.37 15.19 15.76
N GLY A 268 -4.41 14.31 16.77
CA GLY A 268 -5.39 13.22 16.88
C GLY A 268 -6.83 13.71 16.77
N GLY A 269 -7.23 14.68 17.59
CA GLY A 269 -8.57 15.28 17.54
C GLY A 269 -8.89 15.96 16.21
N THR A 270 -7.89 16.55 15.52
CA THR A 270 -8.06 17.11 14.18
C THR A 270 -8.41 16.00 13.18
N PHE A 271 -7.66 14.89 13.16
CA PHE A 271 -7.94 13.78 12.25
C PHE A 271 -9.27 13.08 12.55
N LEU A 272 -9.64 12.93 13.82
CA LEU A 272 -10.96 12.42 14.20
C LEU A 272 -12.09 13.30 13.67
N THR A 273 -11.97 14.61 13.82
CA THR A 273 -12.99 15.53 13.30
C THR A 273 -13.08 15.47 11.78
N LEU A 274 -11.93 15.33 11.10
CA LEU A 274 -11.86 15.25 9.64
C LEU A 274 -12.43 13.94 9.11
N VAL A 275 -12.13 12.80 9.74
CA VAL A 275 -12.56 11.49 9.24
C VAL A 275 -14.09 11.37 9.16
N MET A 276 -14.81 12.06 10.06
CA MET A 276 -16.28 12.08 10.09
C MET A 276 -16.91 13.06 9.09
N LYS A 277 -16.14 14.03 8.57
CA LYS A 277 -16.64 15.11 7.70
C LYS A 277 -16.15 15.02 6.26
N GLU A 278 -15.12 14.23 6.00
CA GLU A 278 -14.47 14.16 4.71
C GLU A 278 -15.35 13.43 3.69
N ASN A 279 -15.57 14.09 2.55
CA ASN A 279 -16.37 13.56 1.45
C ASN A 279 -15.50 13.11 0.27
N HIS A 280 -14.23 13.52 0.23
CA HIS A 280 -13.30 13.13 -0.82
C HIS A 280 -12.66 11.76 -0.50
N PRO A 281 -12.85 10.73 -1.34
CA PRO A 281 -12.47 9.36 -1.03
C PRO A 281 -10.96 9.17 -0.79
N GLU A 282 -10.11 9.84 -1.60
CA GLU A 282 -8.66 9.73 -1.41
C GLU A 282 -8.21 10.41 -0.11
N CYS A 283 -8.85 11.51 0.29
CA CYS A 283 -8.53 12.17 1.56
C CYS A 283 -8.94 11.29 2.73
N LEU A 284 -10.13 10.70 2.68
CA LEU A 284 -10.60 9.76 3.69
C LEU A 284 -9.64 8.59 3.86
N CYS A 285 -9.20 7.98 2.75
CA CYS A 285 -8.20 6.91 2.73
C CYS A 285 -6.90 7.33 3.45
N LYS A 286 -6.37 8.53 3.14
CA LYS A 286 -5.16 9.05 3.81
C LYS A 286 -5.38 9.31 5.30
N ILE A 287 -6.54 9.82 5.71
CA ILE A 287 -6.85 10.06 7.13
C ILE A 287 -6.88 8.73 7.90
N LEU A 288 -7.53 7.70 7.35
CA LEU A 288 -7.55 6.36 7.94
C LEU A 288 -6.13 5.79 8.08
N ARG A 289 -5.29 5.93 7.04
CA ARG A 289 -3.87 5.53 7.09
C ARG A 289 -3.09 6.26 8.17
N ILE A 290 -3.31 7.57 8.34
CA ILE A 290 -2.64 8.37 9.37
C ILE A 290 -3.05 7.87 10.77
N LEU A 291 -4.35 7.71 11.03
CA LEU A 291 -4.85 7.18 12.30
C LEU A 291 -4.27 5.78 12.59
N HIS A 292 -4.15 4.94 11.55
CA HIS A 292 -3.49 3.64 11.66
C HIS A 292 -1.98 3.76 11.96
N CYS A 293 -1.27 4.78 11.49
CA CYS A 293 0.14 5.00 11.81
C CYS A 293 0.35 5.56 13.23
N MET A 294 -0.63 6.30 13.78
CA MET A 294 -0.58 6.87 15.13
C MET A 294 -0.78 5.79 16.20
N ASP A 295 -0.26 6.04 17.41
CA ASP A 295 -0.55 5.18 18.57
C ASP A 295 -2.02 5.38 19.01
N PRO A 296 -2.85 4.33 19.05
CA PRO A 296 -4.23 4.42 19.53
C PRO A 296 -4.35 5.04 20.92
N SER A 297 -3.35 4.90 21.79
CA SER A 297 -3.35 5.50 23.13
C SER A 297 -3.44 7.03 23.10
N GLU A 298 -2.94 7.67 22.03
CA GLU A 298 -2.91 9.13 21.90
C GLU A 298 -4.24 9.72 21.42
N TRP A 299 -4.98 9.01 20.57
CA TRP A 299 -6.17 9.57 19.90
C TRP A 299 -7.48 8.84 20.22
N LEU A 300 -7.47 7.55 20.57
CA LEU A 300 -8.70 6.79 20.80
C LEU A 300 -9.53 7.32 21.98
N PRO A 301 -8.94 7.74 23.13
CA PRO A 301 -9.71 8.40 24.18
C PRO A 301 -10.34 9.73 23.75
N GLN A 302 -9.91 10.27 22.59
CA GLN A 302 -10.39 11.55 22.09
C GLN A 302 -11.70 11.45 21.30
N THR A 303 -12.15 10.25 20.95
CA THR A 303 -13.35 10.06 20.11
C THR A 303 -14.60 10.66 20.75
N GLU A 304 -14.79 10.49 22.06
CA GLU A 304 -16.00 10.97 22.75
C GLU A 304 -16.12 12.49 22.72
N HIS A 305 -15.01 13.20 22.90
CA HIS A 305 -15.04 14.66 22.93
C HIS A 305 -14.92 15.30 21.55
N CYS A 306 -14.22 14.66 20.59
CA CYS A 306 -14.04 15.22 19.25
C CYS A 306 -15.19 14.90 18.30
N VAL A 307 -15.76 13.70 18.39
CA VAL A 307 -16.76 13.21 17.42
C VAL A 307 -18.02 12.66 18.07
N HIS A 308 -18.15 12.73 19.40
CA HIS A 308 -19.32 12.26 20.14
C HIS A 308 -19.61 10.76 19.93
N LEU A 309 -18.56 9.97 19.69
CA LEU A 309 -18.63 8.51 19.61
C LEU A 309 -17.76 7.91 20.71
N THR A 310 -18.30 6.95 21.44
CA THR A 310 -17.51 6.08 22.31
C THR A 310 -16.48 5.31 21.48
N PRO A 311 -15.34 4.87 22.05
CA PRO A 311 -14.35 4.06 21.32
C PRO A 311 -14.98 2.82 20.65
N LYS A 312 -15.99 2.22 21.29
CA LYS A 312 -16.76 1.11 20.74
C LYS A 312 -17.59 1.51 19.52
N GLU A 313 -18.33 2.62 19.58
CA GLU A 313 -19.10 3.12 18.44
C GLU A 313 -18.20 3.52 17.28
N PHE A 314 -17.03 4.11 17.56
CA PHE A 314 -16.03 4.41 16.54
C PHE A 314 -15.50 3.14 15.85
N LEU A 315 -15.25 2.08 16.61
CA LEU A 315 -14.87 0.78 16.05
C LEU A 315 -15.96 0.21 15.14
N ILE A 316 -17.22 0.23 15.59
CA ILE A 316 -18.38 -0.21 14.78
C ILE A 316 -18.46 0.57 13.48
N TRP A 317 -18.40 1.90 13.55
CA TRP A 317 -18.38 2.77 12.38
C TRP A 317 -17.23 2.44 11.41
N THR A 318 -16.03 2.15 11.94
CA THR A 318 -14.88 1.78 11.11
C THR A 318 -15.08 0.43 10.42
N MET A 319 -15.66 -0.57 11.11
CA MET A 319 -16.00 -1.86 10.50
C MET A 319 -17.12 -1.73 9.46
N ASP A 320 -18.09 -0.84 9.67
CA ASP A 320 -19.14 -0.57 8.70
C ASP A 320 -18.56 -0.01 7.40
N ILE A 321 -17.57 0.90 7.47
CA ILE A 321 -16.84 1.38 6.28
C ILE A 321 -16.15 0.21 5.57
N ALA A 322 -15.46 -0.64 6.33
CA ALA A 322 -14.75 -1.79 5.77
C ALA A 322 -15.68 -2.84 5.14
N SER A 323 -16.95 -2.89 5.53
CA SER A 323 -17.92 -3.85 4.96
C SER A 323 -18.58 -3.38 3.66
N ASN A 324 -18.74 -2.07 3.46
CA ASN A 324 -19.57 -1.51 2.38
C ASN A 324 -18.77 -1.09 1.14
N GLU A 325 -17.47 -0.83 1.29
CA GLU A 325 -16.61 -0.30 0.23
C GLU A 325 -15.81 -1.42 -0.47
N ARG A 326 -15.75 -1.43 -1.81
CA ARG A 326 -14.83 -2.29 -2.59
C ARG A 326 -13.67 -1.47 -3.15
N SER A 327 -13.06 -0.66 -2.29
CA SER A 327 -12.05 0.35 -2.65
C SER A 327 -10.85 0.28 -1.70
N GLU A 328 -9.80 1.05 -1.96
CA GLU A 328 -8.66 1.17 -1.03
C GLU A 328 -9.09 1.56 0.39
N ILE A 329 -10.20 2.33 0.52
CA ILE A 329 -10.76 2.76 1.80
C ILE A 329 -11.11 1.56 2.67
N GLN A 330 -11.65 0.50 2.09
CA GLN A 330 -11.99 -0.72 2.80
C GLN A 330 -10.77 -1.35 3.47
N SER A 331 -9.66 -1.43 2.73
CA SER A 331 -8.42 -2.01 3.21
C SER A 331 -7.84 -1.19 4.37
N GLU A 332 -7.90 0.14 4.30
CA GLU A 332 -7.43 1.00 5.39
C GLU A 332 -8.34 0.99 6.61
N ALA A 333 -9.66 0.94 6.40
CA ALA A 333 -10.63 0.80 7.48
C ALA A 333 -10.46 -0.55 8.19
N LEU A 334 -10.24 -1.64 7.46
CA LEU A 334 -9.98 -2.96 8.03
C LEU A 334 -8.70 -2.97 8.88
N ARG A 335 -7.60 -2.37 8.40
CA ARG A 335 -6.36 -2.21 9.16
C ARG A 335 -6.59 -1.41 10.44
N LEU A 336 -7.28 -0.27 10.34
CA LEU A 336 -7.54 0.60 11.49
C LEU A 336 -8.41 -0.11 12.54
N ALA A 337 -9.52 -0.74 12.12
CA ALA A 337 -10.40 -1.50 13.02
C ALA A 337 -9.63 -2.62 13.74
N SER A 338 -8.81 -3.36 13.00
CA SER A 338 -8.01 -4.46 13.55
C SER A 338 -6.95 -3.95 14.54
N LYS A 339 -6.33 -2.79 14.27
CA LYS A 339 -5.39 -2.15 15.20
C LYS A 339 -6.07 -1.72 16.50
N VAL A 340 -7.27 -1.15 16.41
CA VAL A 340 -8.06 -0.76 17.60
C VAL A 340 -8.46 -1.99 18.42
N ILE A 341 -8.87 -3.09 17.77
CA ILE A 341 -9.16 -4.36 18.44
C ILE A 341 -7.91 -4.92 19.13
N ALA A 342 -6.78 -4.98 18.44
CA ALA A 342 -5.51 -5.44 19.02
C ALA A 342 -5.10 -4.60 20.24
N TYR A 343 -5.26 -3.27 20.16
CA TYR A 343 -5.00 -2.36 21.28
C TYR A 343 -5.86 -2.70 22.50
N HIS A 344 -7.17 -2.91 22.32
CA HIS A 344 -8.04 -3.32 23.43
C HIS A 344 -7.71 -4.71 23.99
N MET A 345 -7.27 -5.66 23.15
CA MET A 345 -6.83 -6.99 23.62
C MET A 345 -5.56 -6.94 24.47
N GLN A 346 -4.66 -6.00 24.18
CA GLN A 346 -3.44 -5.80 24.93
C GLN A 346 -3.68 -5.18 26.31
N MET A 347 -4.77 -4.44 26.48
CA MET A 347 -5.11 -3.74 27.73
C MET A 347 -5.90 -4.65 28.72
N CYS A 348 -6.18 -4.14 29.93
CA CYS A 348 -6.82 -4.86 31.04
C CYS A 348 -8.16 -5.52 30.67
N GLU A 349 -8.61 -6.51 31.46
CA GLU A 349 -9.82 -7.31 31.19
C GLU A 349 -11.08 -6.48 30.89
N GLU A 350 -11.33 -5.38 31.60
CA GLU A 350 -12.47 -4.48 31.36
C GLU A 350 -12.53 -3.93 29.93
N THR A 351 -11.36 -3.71 29.31
CA THR A 351 -11.29 -3.22 27.93
C THR A 351 -11.53 -4.31 26.88
N ARG A 352 -11.35 -5.58 27.26
CA ARG A 352 -11.63 -6.72 26.38
C ARG A 352 -13.13 -6.96 26.24
N ASP A 353 -13.87 -6.79 27.33
CA ASP A 353 -15.34 -6.92 27.35
C ASP A 353 -16.04 -5.88 26.46
N LEU A 354 -15.42 -4.69 26.27
CA LEU A 354 -15.95 -3.65 25.40
C LEU A 354 -16.05 -4.09 23.93
N VAL A 355 -15.05 -4.84 23.46
CA VAL A 355 -14.93 -5.28 22.06
C VAL A 355 -15.36 -6.73 21.85
N ALA A 356 -15.49 -7.54 22.90
CA ALA A 356 -16.04 -8.90 22.82
C ALA A 356 -17.29 -9.05 21.92
N PRO A 357 -18.32 -8.18 21.98
CA PRO A 357 -19.50 -8.31 21.11
C PRO A 357 -19.21 -8.03 19.62
N THR A 358 -18.14 -7.30 19.30
CA THR A 358 -17.77 -6.96 17.92
C THR A 358 -16.77 -7.92 17.30
N LEU A 359 -16.10 -8.75 18.10
CA LEU A 359 -15.07 -9.69 17.62
C LEU A 359 -15.57 -10.65 16.55
N LYS A 360 -16.79 -11.16 16.68
CA LYS A 360 -17.38 -12.06 15.68
C LYS A 360 -17.61 -11.34 14.35
N GLN A 361 -18.12 -10.11 14.38
CA GLN A 361 -18.33 -9.30 13.19
C GLN A 361 -16.99 -8.99 12.51
N TRP A 362 -15.96 -8.65 13.29
CA TRP A 362 -14.61 -8.45 12.78
C TRP A 362 -14.04 -9.71 12.13
N ALA A 363 -14.13 -10.88 12.78
CA ALA A 363 -13.61 -12.12 12.21
C ALA A 363 -14.27 -12.44 10.86
N GLN A 364 -15.59 -12.27 10.76
CA GLN A 364 -16.31 -12.45 9.50
C GLN A 364 -15.88 -11.45 8.44
N LEU A 365 -15.62 -10.20 8.81
CA LEU A 365 -15.12 -9.17 7.90
C LEU A 365 -13.70 -9.50 7.36
N VAL A 366 -12.82 -10.05 8.20
CA VAL A 366 -11.50 -10.54 7.76
C VAL A 366 -11.65 -11.70 6.79
N VAL A 367 -12.54 -12.66 7.09
CA VAL A 367 -12.81 -13.81 6.22
C VAL A 367 -13.35 -13.37 4.86
N THR A 368 -14.32 -12.46 4.82
CA THR A 368 -14.88 -11.97 3.55
C THR A 368 -13.86 -11.19 2.73
N SER A 369 -12.89 -10.54 3.37
CA SER A 369 -11.81 -9.78 2.73
C SER A 369 -10.68 -10.66 2.15
N CYS A 370 -10.72 -11.97 2.40
CA CYS A 370 -9.69 -12.92 1.95
C CYS A 370 -9.98 -13.55 0.58
N GLY A 371 -11.16 -13.32 -0.03
CA GLY A 371 -11.56 -14.01 -1.26
C GLY A 371 -10.66 -13.71 -2.47
N ASP A 372 -10.35 -14.73 -3.28
CA ASP A 372 -9.44 -14.60 -4.44
C ASP A 372 -9.95 -13.66 -5.54
N HIS A 373 -11.26 -13.44 -5.60
CA HIS A 373 -11.90 -12.50 -6.53
C HIS A 373 -11.71 -11.02 -6.13
N LEU A 374 -11.19 -10.75 -4.93
CA LEU A 374 -11.02 -9.39 -4.43
C LEU A 374 -9.72 -8.74 -4.91
N PRO A 375 -9.66 -7.40 -4.94
CA PRO A 375 -8.45 -6.66 -5.28
C PRO A 375 -7.27 -7.07 -4.41
N LYS A 376 -6.07 -6.98 -4.99
CA LYS A 376 -4.79 -7.20 -4.32
C LYS A 376 -4.72 -6.52 -2.95
N GLU A 377 -5.12 -5.25 -2.89
CA GLU A 377 -4.99 -4.38 -1.74
C GLU A 377 -5.78 -4.92 -0.53
N SER A 378 -6.96 -5.50 -0.79
CA SER A 378 -7.83 -6.10 0.24
C SER A 378 -7.23 -7.37 0.81
N ARG A 379 -6.70 -8.25 -0.06
CA ARG A 379 -6.02 -9.49 0.36
C ARG A 379 -4.72 -9.20 1.10
N LEU A 380 -3.96 -8.19 0.67
CA LEU A 380 -2.76 -7.74 1.37
C LEU A 380 -3.09 -7.17 2.76
N ALA A 381 -4.14 -6.33 2.87
CA ALA A 381 -4.60 -5.82 4.16
C ALA A 381 -5.02 -6.96 5.10
N THR A 382 -5.74 -7.96 4.58
CA THR A 382 -6.11 -9.17 5.34
C THR A 382 -4.88 -9.89 5.87
N ALA A 383 -3.83 -10.07 5.06
CA ALA A 383 -2.58 -10.70 5.49
C ALA A 383 -1.92 -9.92 6.65
N GLU A 384 -1.76 -8.59 6.50
CA GLU A 384 -1.15 -7.72 7.51
C GLU A 384 -1.97 -7.67 8.82
N VAL A 385 -3.30 -7.69 8.70
CA VAL A 385 -4.21 -7.77 9.84
C VAL A 385 -4.06 -9.10 10.57
N LEU A 386 -4.01 -10.22 9.85
CA LEU A 386 -3.78 -11.53 10.45
C LEU A 386 -2.43 -11.58 11.17
N THR A 387 -1.37 -11.00 10.58
CA THR A 387 -0.05 -10.91 11.22
C THR A 387 -0.10 -10.13 12.53
N SER A 388 -0.62 -8.89 12.49
CA SER A 388 -0.63 -7.99 13.66
C SER A 388 -1.57 -8.47 14.78
N THR A 389 -2.58 -9.28 14.46
CA THR A 389 -3.56 -9.79 15.42
C THR A 389 -3.32 -11.25 15.83
N ALA A 390 -2.39 -11.97 15.19
CA ALA A 390 -2.10 -13.37 15.45
C ALA A 390 -1.85 -13.69 16.95
N PRO A 391 -1.05 -12.92 17.70
CA PRO A 391 -0.78 -13.20 19.11
C PRO A 391 -2.04 -13.24 19.99
N PHE A 392 -3.08 -12.48 19.61
CA PHE A 392 -4.29 -12.32 20.41
C PHE A 392 -5.39 -13.31 20.04
N PHE A 393 -5.45 -13.77 18.78
CA PHE A 393 -6.56 -14.58 18.29
C PHE A 393 -6.17 -15.93 17.69
N LEU A 394 -5.06 -16.00 16.94
CA LEU A 394 -4.66 -17.23 16.26
C LEU A 394 -3.87 -18.17 17.16
N THR A 395 -3.00 -17.60 17.99
CA THR A 395 -2.05 -18.34 18.82
C THR A 395 -2.30 -18.21 20.31
N HIS A 396 -3.39 -17.56 20.71
CA HIS A 396 -3.71 -17.39 22.12
C HIS A 396 -3.96 -18.77 22.78
N PRO A 397 -3.52 -19.01 24.04
CA PRO A 397 -3.69 -20.30 24.72
C PRO A 397 -5.15 -20.78 24.85
N CYS A 398 -6.10 -19.86 24.73
CA CYS A 398 -7.53 -20.14 24.67
C CYS A 398 -8.14 -19.46 23.44
N PRO A 399 -8.99 -20.13 22.64
CA PRO A 399 -9.58 -19.54 21.44
C PRO A 399 -10.67 -18.52 21.80
N ILE A 400 -10.29 -17.23 21.91
CA ILE A 400 -11.17 -16.13 22.35
C ILE A 400 -12.39 -15.95 21.42
N LEU A 401 -12.20 -16.12 20.11
CA LEU A 401 -13.27 -16.01 19.12
C LEU A 401 -14.19 -17.24 19.10
N GLY A 402 -13.85 -18.29 19.83
CA GLY A 402 -14.38 -19.63 19.63
C GLY A 402 -13.70 -20.37 18.47
N LEU A 403 -13.86 -21.69 18.46
CA LEU A 403 -13.14 -22.57 17.54
C LEU A 403 -13.45 -22.28 16.06
N GLN A 404 -14.73 -22.07 15.71
CA GLN A 404 -15.12 -21.91 14.31
C GLN A 404 -14.52 -20.67 13.65
N ASP A 405 -14.65 -19.51 14.30
CA ASP A 405 -14.12 -18.25 13.78
C ASP A 405 -12.58 -18.26 13.77
N THR A 406 -11.94 -18.85 14.79
CA THR A 406 -10.47 -19.03 14.83
C THR A 406 -9.98 -19.91 13.67
N LEU A 407 -10.65 -21.02 13.40
CA LEU A 407 -10.33 -21.89 12.26
C LEU A 407 -10.59 -21.19 10.92
N ALA A 408 -11.61 -20.35 10.81
CA ALA A 408 -11.87 -19.57 9.59
C ALA A 408 -10.73 -18.58 9.31
N LEU A 409 -10.19 -17.92 10.33
CA LEU A 409 -9.01 -17.05 10.19
C LEU A 409 -7.75 -17.85 9.80
N TRP A 410 -7.54 -19.04 10.38
CA TRP A 410 -6.46 -19.94 9.94
C TRP A 410 -6.63 -20.38 8.48
N LYS A 411 -7.85 -20.66 8.03
CA LYS A 411 -8.15 -20.93 6.62
C LYS A 411 -7.72 -19.75 5.73
N CYS A 412 -7.95 -18.52 6.17
CA CYS A 412 -7.50 -17.32 5.44
C CYS A 412 -5.97 -17.29 5.32
N VAL A 413 -5.22 -17.56 6.38
CA VAL A 413 -3.74 -17.64 6.33
C VAL A 413 -3.29 -18.67 5.29
N LEU A 414 -3.88 -19.87 5.32
CA LEU A 414 -3.56 -20.95 4.39
C LEU A 414 -3.89 -20.60 2.93
N THR A 415 -5.01 -19.92 2.69
CA THR A 415 -5.38 -19.42 1.36
C THR A 415 -4.39 -18.36 0.87
N LEU A 416 -4.04 -17.37 1.70
CA LEU A 416 -3.14 -16.28 1.31
C LEU A 416 -1.71 -16.76 1.03
N LEU A 417 -1.24 -17.80 1.73
CA LEU A 417 0.05 -18.45 1.45
C LEU A 417 0.10 -19.10 0.05
N GLN A 418 -1.05 -19.46 -0.50
CA GLN A 418 -1.18 -20.06 -1.83
C GLN A 418 -1.44 -19.00 -2.94
N SER A 419 -1.64 -17.73 -2.59
CA SER A 419 -1.96 -16.63 -3.53
C SER A 419 -0.95 -16.50 -4.67
N GLU A 420 -1.38 -16.19 -5.89
CA GLU A 420 -0.46 -15.95 -7.02
C GLU A 420 0.48 -14.76 -6.82
N GLU A 421 0.10 -13.83 -5.94
CA GLU A 421 0.85 -12.61 -5.73
C GLU A 421 1.93 -12.76 -4.67
N GLN A 422 3.19 -12.65 -5.08
CA GLN A 422 4.34 -12.80 -4.20
C GLN A 422 4.31 -11.87 -2.97
N VAL A 423 3.77 -10.65 -3.13
CA VAL A 423 3.64 -9.69 -2.03
C VAL A 423 2.68 -10.20 -0.95
N ILE A 424 1.58 -10.86 -1.36
CA ILE A 424 0.59 -11.43 -0.44
C ILE A 424 1.18 -12.67 0.25
N ARG A 425 1.87 -13.55 -0.50
CA ARG A 425 2.56 -14.71 0.07
C ARG A 425 3.57 -14.33 1.13
N HIS A 426 4.36 -13.30 0.86
CA HIS A 426 5.35 -12.80 1.81
C HIS A 426 4.66 -12.26 3.08
N ALA A 427 3.63 -11.41 2.94
CA ALA A 427 2.89 -10.91 4.09
C ALA A 427 2.22 -12.03 4.91
N ALA A 428 1.65 -13.05 4.26
CA ALA A 428 1.05 -14.19 4.96
C ALA A 428 2.10 -15.07 5.66
N THR A 429 3.32 -15.14 5.12
CA THR A 429 4.45 -15.84 5.77
C THR A 429 4.81 -15.18 7.10
N GLU A 430 4.77 -13.85 7.19
CA GLU A 430 5.02 -13.11 8.43
C GLU A 430 4.02 -13.47 9.55
N THR A 431 2.77 -13.81 9.20
CA THR A 431 1.80 -14.33 10.17
C THR A 431 2.26 -15.64 10.80
N VAL A 432 2.81 -16.55 9.99
CA VAL A 432 3.35 -17.84 10.47
C VAL A 432 4.60 -17.61 11.33
N MET A 433 5.47 -16.69 10.92
CA MET A 433 6.66 -16.33 11.71
C MET A 433 6.28 -15.72 13.06
N THR A 434 5.26 -14.85 13.08
CA THR A 434 4.72 -14.25 14.30
C THR A 434 4.08 -15.30 15.21
N ALA A 435 3.45 -16.33 14.63
CA ALA A 435 2.91 -17.44 15.38
C ALA A 435 4.03 -18.30 16.01
N LEU A 436 5.08 -18.60 15.25
CA LEU A 436 6.23 -19.37 15.74
C LEU A 436 7.06 -18.62 16.78
N SER A 437 7.01 -17.29 16.82
CA SER A 437 7.70 -16.51 17.85
C SER A 437 6.99 -16.55 19.22
N GLN A 438 5.78 -17.11 19.30
CA GLN A 438 5.05 -17.17 20.56
C GLN A 438 5.59 -18.29 21.47
N GLU A 439 5.74 -17.98 22.76
CA GLU A 439 6.32 -18.88 23.77
C GLU A 439 5.53 -20.19 23.94
N ASN A 440 4.23 -20.17 23.68
CA ASN A 440 3.36 -21.35 23.80
C ASN A 440 3.45 -22.32 22.62
N ILE A 441 4.08 -21.92 21.51
CA ILE A 441 4.19 -22.74 20.30
C ILE A 441 5.60 -23.30 20.15
N CYS A 442 6.64 -22.51 20.39
CA CYS A 442 8.01 -22.91 20.06
C CYS A 442 8.83 -23.37 21.28
N GLN A 443 9.24 -24.64 21.28
CA GLN A 443 10.24 -25.18 22.23
C GLN A 443 11.67 -25.16 21.65
N SER A 444 11.87 -24.81 20.38
CA SER A 444 13.14 -24.95 19.65
C SER A 444 13.60 -23.65 19.00
N THR A 445 14.74 -23.11 19.44
CA THR A 445 15.42 -21.90 18.95
C THR A 445 15.95 -22.00 17.49
N GLU A 446 15.66 -23.07 16.75
CA GLU A 446 16.23 -23.33 15.42
C GLU A 446 15.65 -22.47 14.29
N PHE A 447 14.46 -21.88 14.47
CA PHE A 447 13.76 -21.17 13.39
C PHE A 447 14.02 -19.66 13.31
N ALA A 448 14.70 -19.07 14.31
CA ALA A 448 14.91 -17.62 14.38
C ALA A 448 15.81 -17.06 13.25
N PHE A 449 16.46 -17.92 12.45
CA PHE A 449 17.43 -17.52 11.42
C PHE A 449 17.21 -18.14 10.03
N CYS A 450 16.14 -18.91 9.83
CA CYS A 450 15.85 -19.54 8.54
C CYS A 450 14.97 -18.62 7.67
N GLN A 451 15.38 -18.40 6.42
CA GLN A 451 14.52 -17.74 5.43
C GLN A 451 13.39 -18.70 5.05
N VAL A 452 12.19 -18.46 5.58
CA VAL A 452 11.02 -19.29 5.33
C VAL A 452 10.35 -18.80 4.04
N ASP A 453 10.26 -19.68 3.03
CA ASP A 453 9.44 -19.44 1.86
C ASP A 453 7.97 -19.80 2.13
N ALA A 454 7.05 -19.35 1.27
CA ALA A 454 5.62 -19.55 1.46
C ALA A 454 5.19 -21.03 1.51
N SER A 455 5.91 -21.91 0.81
CA SER A 455 5.60 -23.34 0.79
C SER A 455 6.01 -24.03 2.10
N ILE A 456 7.16 -23.62 2.67
CA ILE A 456 7.59 -24.04 4.01
C ILE A 456 6.65 -23.44 5.06
N ALA A 457 6.27 -22.17 4.92
CA ALA A 457 5.32 -21.50 5.80
C ALA A 457 3.96 -22.23 5.83
N LEU A 458 3.52 -22.80 4.70
CA LEU A 458 2.29 -23.59 4.62
C LEU A 458 2.38 -24.89 5.44
N ASP A 459 3.49 -25.63 5.34
CA ASP A 459 3.73 -26.84 6.14
C ASP A 459 3.81 -26.49 7.64
N LEU A 460 4.46 -25.39 7.99
CA LEU A 460 4.59 -24.90 9.36
C LEU A 460 3.26 -24.41 9.94
N ALA A 461 2.46 -23.67 9.16
CA ALA A 461 1.14 -23.20 9.58
C ALA A 461 0.22 -24.36 9.97
N LEU A 462 0.23 -25.44 9.17
CA LEU A 462 -0.54 -26.65 9.46
C LEU A 462 -0.04 -27.39 10.69
N ALA A 463 1.28 -27.42 10.91
CA ALA A 463 1.86 -27.98 12.14
C ALA A 463 1.43 -27.19 13.38
N VAL A 464 1.58 -25.87 13.35
CA VAL A 464 1.16 -24.96 14.42
C VAL A 464 -0.33 -25.11 14.72
N LEU A 465 -1.18 -25.18 13.69
CA LEU A 465 -2.61 -25.36 13.86
C LEU A 465 -2.96 -26.71 14.54
N CYS A 466 -2.26 -27.79 14.16
CA CYS A 466 -2.45 -29.09 14.79
C CYS A 466 -2.04 -29.09 16.27
N ASP A 467 -0.93 -28.44 16.59
CA ASP A 467 -0.44 -28.31 17.97
C ASP A 467 -1.41 -27.46 18.80
N LEU A 468 -1.90 -26.34 18.25
CA LEU A 468 -2.89 -25.49 18.91
C LEU A 468 -4.20 -26.23 19.20
N LEU A 469 -4.71 -27.04 18.26
CA LEU A 469 -5.91 -27.85 18.48
C LEU A 469 -5.75 -28.86 19.63
N GLN A 470 -4.53 -29.41 19.81
CA GLN A 470 -4.21 -30.25 20.96
C GLN A 470 -4.14 -29.43 22.26
N GLN A 471 -3.48 -28.28 22.23
CA GLN A 471 -3.36 -27.38 23.40
C GLN A 471 -4.73 -26.89 23.88
N TRP A 472 -5.65 -26.60 22.96
CA TRP A 472 -7.01 -26.15 23.28
C TRP A 472 -7.95 -27.28 23.73
N ASP A 473 -7.52 -28.54 23.66
CA ASP A 473 -8.38 -29.72 23.83
C ASP A 473 -9.62 -29.68 22.90
N GLN A 474 -9.44 -29.14 21.69
CA GLN A 474 -10.50 -28.96 20.67
C GLN A 474 -10.29 -29.86 19.45
N LEU A 475 -9.53 -30.94 19.61
CA LEU A 475 -9.21 -31.87 18.53
C LEU A 475 -10.45 -32.54 17.93
N GLY A 476 -11.37 -32.98 18.79
CA GLY A 476 -12.62 -33.63 18.39
C GLY A 476 -13.51 -32.76 17.50
N PRO A 477 -13.85 -31.51 17.89
CA PRO A 477 -14.63 -30.61 17.04
C PRO A 477 -13.84 -29.99 15.88
N GLY A 478 -12.50 -29.87 15.99
CA GLY A 478 -11.65 -29.28 14.94
C GLY A 478 -11.33 -30.24 13.78
N LEU A 479 -11.11 -31.52 14.06
CA LEU A 479 -10.76 -32.52 13.05
C LEU A 479 -11.77 -32.63 11.89
N PRO A 480 -13.11 -32.63 12.12
CA PRO A 480 -14.09 -32.62 11.04
C PRO A 480 -13.96 -31.42 10.11
N VAL A 481 -13.62 -30.25 10.65
CA VAL A 481 -13.43 -29.03 9.86
C VAL A 481 -12.22 -29.16 8.95
N LEU A 482 -11.09 -29.68 9.48
CA LEU A 482 -9.89 -29.94 8.68
C LEU A 482 -10.12 -31.00 7.59
N LEU A 483 -10.91 -32.04 7.89
CA LEU A 483 -11.32 -33.04 6.89
C LEU A 483 -12.25 -32.42 5.82
N GLY A 484 -13.12 -31.49 6.20
CA GLY A 484 -13.92 -30.68 5.27
C GLY A 484 -13.06 -29.82 4.34
N TRP A 485 -12.00 -29.19 4.88
CA TRP A 485 -11.04 -28.45 4.05
C TRP A 485 -10.32 -29.36 3.05
N LEU A 486 -9.98 -30.59 3.46
CA LEU A 486 -9.39 -31.58 2.56
C LEU A 486 -10.37 -31.93 1.43
N LEU A 487 -11.67 -32.07 1.71
CA LEU A 487 -12.73 -32.35 0.71
C LEU A 487 -13.09 -31.18 -0.21
N GLY A 488 -12.59 -29.96 0.05
CA GLY A 488 -12.86 -28.80 -0.81
C GLY A 488 -14.20 -28.12 -0.57
N GLU A 489 -14.58 -27.90 0.69
CA GLU A 489 -15.75 -27.07 1.05
C GLU A 489 -15.73 -25.69 0.34
N GLY A 490 -16.61 -25.51 -0.64
CA GLY A 490 -16.80 -24.30 -1.44
C GLY A 490 -16.55 -24.45 -2.95
N ASP A 491 -15.90 -25.54 -3.39
CA ASP A 491 -15.75 -25.85 -4.81
C ASP A 491 -16.99 -26.62 -5.29
N ASP A 492 -18.05 -25.92 -5.71
CA ASP A 492 -19.23 -26.58 -6.25
C ASP A 492 -18.88 -27.38 -7.51
N LEU A 493 -18.83 -28.72 -7.39
CA LEU A 493 -18.71 -29.62 -8.54
C LEU A 493 -19.87 -29.42 -9.55
N MET A 494 -21.01 -28.88 -9.11
CA MET A 494 -22.18 -28.60 -9.93
C MET A 494 -22.02 -27.37 -10.86
N VAL A 495 -21.24 -26.36 -10.47
CA VAL A 495 -20.96 -25.19 -11.33
C VAL A 495 -20.17 -25.61 -12.59
N CYS A 496 -19.45 -26.74 -12.53
CA CYS A 496 -18.74 -27.30 -13.67
C CYS A 496 -19.66 -27.85 -14.78
N VAL A 497 -20.92 -28.17 -14.47
CA VAL A 497 -21.88 -28.70 -15.48
C VAL A 497 -22.58 -27.56 -16.24
N GLU A 498 -22.76 -26.41 -15.59
CA GLU A 498 -23.38 -25.23 -16.21
C GLU A 498 -22.43 -24.47 -17.15
N SER A 499 -21.10 -24.54 -16.93
CA SER A 499 -20.11 -23.94 -17.84
C SER A 499 -19.97 -24.70 -19.17
N VAL A 500 -20.34 -25.98 -19.22
CA VAL A 500 -20.31 -26.83 -20.44
C VAL A 500 -21.20 -26.27 -21.57
N HIS A 501 -22.15 -25.39 -21.24
CA HIS A 501 -23.09 -24.82 -22.22
C HIS A 501 -22.72 -23.42 -22.71
N GLN A 502 -21.64 -22.82 -22.19
CA GLN A 502 -21.08 -21.60 -22.75
C GLN A 502 -19.90 -22.01 -23.63
N VAL A 503 -20.10 -21.88 -24.95
CA VAL A 503 -19.04 -22.06 -25.95
C VAL A 503 -17.91 -21.09 -25.61
N GLU A 504 -16.86 -21.57 -24.96
CA GLU A 504 -15.62 -20.82 -24.79
C GLU A 504 -15.02 -20.61 -26.19
N GLU A 505 -15.07 -19.38 -26.68
CA GLU A 505 -14.16 -18.95 -27.72
C GLU A 505 -12.74 -19.02 -27.13
N ASP A 506 -11.99 -20.07 -27.48
CA ASP A 506 -10.58 -20.25 -27.16
C ASP A 506 -9.76 -19.01 -27.59
N TYR A 507 -9.56 -18.07 -26.68
CA TYR A 507 -8.56 -17.02 -26.84
C TYR A 507 -7.18 -17.64 -26.65
N LEU A 508 -6.52 -17.97 -27.76
CA LEU A 508 -5.19 -18.59 -27.94
C LEU A 508 -4.01 -17.91 -27.17
N PHE A 509 -4.27 -16.85 -26.41
CA PHE A 509 -3.26 -16.08 -25.67
C PHE A 509 -3.57 -15.91 -24.18
N GLU A 510 -4.58 -16.61 -23.63
CA GLU A 510 -4.68 -16.73 -22.18
C GLU A 510 -3.58 -17.63 -21.63
N LYS A 511 -2.87 -17.07 -20.66
CA LYS A 511 -1.68 -17.64 -20.04
C LYS A 511 -2.09 -18.92 -19.32
N THR A 512 -1.72 -20.08 -19.88
CA THR A 512 -2.04 -21.40 -19.33
C THR A 512 -1.80 -21.47 -17.82
N GLU A 513 -2.85 -21.81 -17.07
CA GLU A 513 -3.01 -21.89 -15.61
C GLU A 513 -2.15 -22.98 -14.92
N VAL A 514 -0.97 -23.30 -15.47
CA VAL A 514 -0.20 -24.50 -15.10
C VAL A 514 0.31 -24.46 -13.65
N ASN A 515 0.43 -23.27 -13.05
CA ASN A 515 0.90 -23.10 -11.66
C ASN A 515 -0.21 -23.12 -10.60
N PHE A 516 -1.48 -23.00 -10.97
CA PHE A 516 -2.59 -22.88 -10.01
C PHE A 516 -2.79 -24.18 -9.20
N TRP A 517 -2.57 -25.30 -9.87
CA TRP A 517 -2.89 -26.64 -9.38
C TRP A 517 -1.82 -27.25 -8.47
N ALA A 518 -0.57 -26.85 -8.64
CA ALA A 518 0.55 -27.38 -7.87
C ALA A 518 0.44 -27.02 -6.38
N GLU A 519 0.07 -25.79 -6.07
CA GLU A 519 -0.07 -25.29 -4.70
C GLU A 519 -1.21 -25.99 -3.96
N THR A 520 -2.35 -26.20 -4.63
CA THR A 520 -3.47 -26.95 -4.04
C THR A 520 -3.06 -28.38 -3.70
N LEU A 521 -2.31 -29.05 -4.56
CA LEU A 521 -1.81 -30.41 -4.28
C LEU A 521 -0.76 -30.43 -3.16
N ILE A 522 0.10 -29.42 -3.08
CA ILE A 522 1.05 -29.24 -1.97
C ILE A 522 0.29 -29.08 -0.64
N PHE A 523 -0.75 -28.24 -0.61
CA PHE A 523 -1.64 -28.08 0.53
C PHE A 523 -2.28 -29.41 0.96
N VAL A 524 -2.89 -30.15 0.01
CA VAL A 524 -3.51 -31.45 0.27
C VAL A 524 -2.50 -32.44 0.86
N LYS A 525 -1.28 -32.48 0.31
CA LYS A 525 -0.20 -33.34 0.79
C LYS A 525 0.22 -33.00 2.22
N TYR A 526 0.42 -31.71 2.54
CA TYR A 526 0.80 -31.29 3.89
C TYR A 526 -0.33 -31.50 4.90
N LEU A 527 -1.57 -31.19 4.52
CA LEU A 527 -2.73 -31.41 5.40
C LEU A 527 -2.89 -32.89 5.71
N TYR A 528 -2.81 -33.78 4.72
CA TYR A 528 -2.85 -35.22 4.93
C TYR A 528 -1.70 -35.71 5.83
N LYS A 529 -0.47 -35.22 5.60
CA LYS A 529 0.71 -35.56 6.41
C LYS A 529 0.52 -35.18 7.88
N HIS A 530 0.00 -33.99 8.18
CA HIS A 530 -0.19 -33.56 9.56
C HIS A 530 -1.37 -34.25 10.23
N LEU A 531 -2.49 -34.39 9.53
CA LEU A 531 -3.65 -35.14 10.04
C LEU A 531 -3.32 -36.61 10.30
N SER A 532 -2.59 -37.30 9.43
CA SER A 532 -2.18 -38.69 9.66
C SER A 532 -1.24 -38.84 10.87
N ARG A 533 -0.28 -37.91 11.05
CA ARG A 533 0.60 -37.89 12.23
C ARG A 533 -0.15 -37.62 13.52
N LEU A 534 -1.06 -36.66 13.49
CA LEU A 534 -1.99 -36.35 14.57
C LEU A 534 -2.74 -37.63 14.95
N LEU A 535 -3.41 -38.27 13.97
CA LEU A 535 -4.18 -39.51 14.12
C LEU A 535 -3.39 -40.66 14.72
N SER A 536 -2.09 -40.73 14.44
CA SER A 536 -1.21 -41.79 14.94
C SER A 536 -0.71 -41.58 16.37
N LYS A 537 -0.72 -40.36 16.89
CA LYS A 537 -0.05 -40.01 18.17
C LYS A 537 -0.99 -39.83 19.37
N SER A 538 -2.23 -39.41 19.16
CA SER A 538 -3.15 -39.09 20.28
C SER A 538 -4.07 -40.26 20.64
N SER A 539 -4.38 -40.42 21.93
CA SER A 539 -5.48 -41.25 22.40
C SER A 539 -6.80 -40.53 22.11
N TRP A 540 -7.42 -40.84 20.98
CA TRP A 540 -8.60 -40.15 20.46
C TRP A 540 -9.84 -40.38 21.33
N CYS A 541 -10.54 -39.29 21.65
CA CYS A 541 -11.97 -39.37 21.99
C CYS A 541 -12.75 -39.58 20.68
N PRO A 542 -13.63 -40.60 20.58
CA PRO A 542 -14.34 -40.89 19.34
C PRO A 542 -15.17 -39.67 18.90
N LEU A 543 -14.99 -39.28 17.64
CA LEU A 543 -15.85 -38.33 16.94
C LEU A 543 -17.33 -38.71 17.13
N SER A 544 -18.23 -37.72 17.16
CA SER A 544 -19.65 -38.05 17.17
C SER A 544 -19.98 -38.88 15.93
N PRO A 545 -20.64 -40.04 16.08
CA PRO A 545 -20.86 -40.98 14.98
C PRO A 545 -21.70 -40.37 13.86
N GLU A 546 -22.43 -39.30 14.11
CA GLU A 546 -23.18 -38.54 13.10
C GLU A 546 -22.28 -37.71 12.17
N ARG A 547 -21.31 -36.97 12.73
CA ARG A 547 -20.39 -36.15 11.91
C ARG A 547 -19.47 -37.00 11.05
N LEU A 548 -18.98 -38.12 11.60
CA LEU A 548 -18.14 -39.05 10.85
C LEU A 548 -18.91 -39.72 9.72
N ARG A 549 -20.17 -40.17 9.98
CA ARG A 549 -21.04 -40.69 8.93
C ARG A 549 -21.37 -39.65 7.85
N HIS A 550 -21.55 -38.40 8.24
CA HIS A 550 -21.78 -37.31 7.28
C HIS A 550 -20.57 -37.11 6.35
N LEU A 551 -19.36 -36.97 6.91
CA LEU A 551 -18.14 -36.83 6.12
C LEU A 551 -17.88 -38.02 5.20
N GLN A 552 -18.09 -39.24 5.69
CA GLN A 552 -17.93 -40.45 4.89
C GLN A 552 -18.93 -40.53 3.73
N ARG A 553 -20.18 -40.13 3.98
CA ARG A 553 -21.21 -40.03 2.95
C ARG A 553 -20.81 -39.00 1.89
N THR A 554 -20.43 -37.78 2.30
CA THR A 554 -20.00 -36.72 1.38
C THR A 554 -18.80 -37.15 0.54
N ALA A 555 -17.77 -37.75 1.15
CA ALA A 555 -16.60 -38.23 0.44
C ALA A 555 -16.94 -39.36 -0.56
N SER A 556 -17.85 -40.26 -0.19
CA SER A 556 -18.30 -41.35 -1.08
C SER A 556 -19.13 -40.81 -2.25
N GLU A 557 -20.03 -39.87 -1.99
CA GLU A 557 -20.84 -39.19 -3.01
C GLU A 557 -19.94 -38.42 -4.01
N GLN A 558 -18.94 -37.68 -3.52
CA GLN A 558 -17.93 -37.04 -4.37
C GLN A 558 -17.15 -38.05 -5.22
N CYS A 559 -16.72 -39.17 -4.65
CA CYS A 559 -15.99 -40.21 -5.38
C CYS A 559 -16.83 -40.81 -6.53
N HIS A 560 -18.12 -41.06 -6.27
CA HIS A 560 -19.06 -41.52 -7.30
C HIS A 560 -19.28 -40.47 -8.39
N LEU A 561 -19.45 -39.20 -8.03
CA LEU A 561 -19.61 -38.11 -8.97
C LEU A 561 -18.36 -37.92 -9.84
N LEU A 562 -17.17 -37.93 -9.24
CA LEU A 562 -15.90 -37.85 -9.96
C LEU A 562 -15.74 -39.01 -10.96
N SER A 563 -16.09 -40.23 -10.55
CA SER A 563 -16.07 -41.40 -11.44
C SER A 563 -17.01 -41.25 -12.64
N GLN A 564 -18.13 -40.56 -12.48
CA GLN A 564 -19.05 -40.24 -13.58
C GLN A 564 -18.46 -39.15 -14.48
N LEU A 565 -17.98 -38.04 -13.91
CA LEU A 565 -17.41 -36.92 -14.67
C LEU A 565 -16.18 -37.32 -15.49
N PHE A 566 -15.31 -38.19 -14.95
CA PHE A 566 -14.18 -38.73 -15.73
C PHE A 566 -14.62 -39.59 -16.93
N ARG A 567 -15.80 -40.22 -16.88
CA ARG A 567 -16.35 -40.97 -18.03
C ARG A 567 -16.99 -40.06 -19.08
N GLU A 568 -17.44 -38.88 -18.67
CA GLU A 568 -18.06 -37.89 -19.56
C GLU A 568 -17.02 -37.03 -20.29
N LEU A 569 -15.76 -37.02 -19.81
CA LEU A 569 -14.67 -36.29 -20.46
C LEU A 569 -14.30 -36.85 -21.85
N PRO A 570 -13.91 -35.99 -22.80
CA PRO A 570 -13.38 -36.42 -24.10
C PRO A 570 -12.11 -37.28 -23.94
N PRO A 571 -11.87 -38.29 -24.79
CA PRO A 571 -10.67 -39.14 -24.71
C PRO A 571 -9.35 -38.38 -24.80
N ALA A 572 -9.35 -37.22 -25.46
CA ALA A 572 -8.17 -36.37 -25.60
C ALA A 572 -7.85 -35.55 -24.33
N ALA A 573 -8.79 -35.42 -23.38
CA ALA A 573 -8.64 -34.54 -22.22
C ALA A 573 -7.51 -34.97 -21.28
N GLU A 574 -7.32 -36.28 -21.09
CA GLU A 574 -6.22 -36.84 -20.28
C GLU A 574 -4.86 -36.64 -20.96
N PHE A 575 -4.79 -36.84 -22.28
CA PHE A 575 -3.56 -36.65 -23.04
C PHE A 575 -3.14 -35.18 -23.11
N LEU A 576 -4.11 -34.28 -23.30
CA LEU A 576 -3.88 -32.83 -23.40
C LEU A 576 -3.78 -32.16 -22.03
N LYS A 577 -4.06 -32.87 -20.93
CA LYS A 577 -4.12 -32.33 -19.57
C LYS A 577 -4.91 -31.02 -19.52
N THR A 578 -6.15 -31.06 -20.01
CA THR A 578 -7.03 -29.89 -20.00
C THR A 578 -7.22 -29.35 -18.58
N ALA A 579 -7.60 -28.07 -18.46
CA ALA A 579 -7.88 -27.45 -17.16
C ALA A 579 -8.94 -28.24 -16.37
N GLU A 580 -10.00 -28.67 -17.05
CA GLU A 580 -11.05 -29.52 -16.48
C GLU A 580 -10.52 -30.85 -15.94
N PHE A 581 -9.72 -31.58 -16.74
CA PHE A 581 -9.12 -32.85 -16.30
C PHE A 581 -8.23 -32.65 -15.08
N THR A 582 -7.41 -31.60 -15.08
CA THR A 582 -6.51 -31.27 -13.97
C THR A 582 -7.30 -30.93 -12.69
N ARG A 583 -8.40 -30.18 -12.81
CA ARG A 583 -9.31 -29.88 -11.70
C ARG A 583 -9.95 -31.13 -11.11
N LEU A 584 -10.47 -32.03 -11.96
CA LEU A 584 -11.05 -33.29 -11.49
C LEU A 584 -10.02 -34.19 -10.81
N ARG A 585 -8.79 -34.27 -11.32
CA ARG A 585 -7.69 -35.04 -10.70
C ARG A 585 -7.34 -34.54 -9.30
N ILE A 586 -7.38 -33.22 -9.08
CA ILE A 586 -7.13 -32.66 -7.74
C ILE A 586 -8.26 -33.03 -6.78
N GLN A 587 -9.50 -32.95 -7.24
CA GLN A 587 -10.65 -33.37 -6.43
C GLN A 587 -10.59 -34.88 -6.12
N GLU A 588 -10.15 -35.71 -7.08
CA GLU A 588 -9.90 -37.14 -6.83
C GLU A 588 -8.85 -37.37 -5.73
N GLU A 589 -7.70 -36.68 -5.79
CA GLU A 589 -6.66 -36.77 -4.76
C GLU A 589 -7.16 -36.30 -3.38
N ARG A 590 -7.95 -35.22 -3.34
CA ARG A 590 -8.60 -34.70 -2.12
C ARG A 590 -9.54 -35.71 -1.50
N THR A 591 -10.48 -36.24 -2.28
CA THR A 591 -11.46 -37.23 -1.83
C THR A 591 -10.77 -38.52 -1.39
N SER A 592 -9.78 -39.00 -2.15
CA SER A 592 -8.97 -40.17 -1.81
C SER A 592 -8.19 -40.00 -0.50
N ALA A 593 -7.53 -38.85 -0.32
CA ALA A 593 -6.83 -38.53 0.92
C ALA A 593 -7.77 -38.50 2.13
N CYS A 594 -8.97 -37.92 1.98
CA CYS A 594 -9.96 -37.89 3.05
C CYS A 594 -10.48 -39.30 3.40
N LEU A 595 -10.84 -40.12 2.40
CA LEU A 595 -11.28 -41.50 2.62
C LEU A 595 -10.22 -42.34 3.35
N ARG A 596 -8.93 -42.16 3.02
CA ARG A 596 -7.83 -42.82 3.74
C ARG A 596 -7.76 -42.42 5.21
N LEU A 597 -7.95 -41.14 5.54
CA LEU A 597 -7.96 -40.66 6.92
C LEU A 597 -9.21 -41.13 7.68
N LEU A 598 -10.37 -41.16 7.03
CA LEU A 598 -11.60 -41.70 7.61
C LEU A 598 -11.49 -43.20 7.91
N ALA A 599 -10.81 -43.98 7.06
CA ALA A 599 -10.56 -45.40 7.32
C ALA A 599 -9.68 -45.62 8.56
N LEU A 600 -8.67 -44.76 8.78
CA LEU A 600 -7.84 -44.77 9.99
C LEU A 600 -8.66 -44.50 11.26
N LEU A 601 -9.63 -43.60 11.18
CA LEU A 601 -10.54 -43.28 12.29
C LEU A 601 -11.51 -44.42 12.64
N GLU A 602 -11.89 -45.25 11.65
CA GLU A 602 -12.77 -46.42 11.86
C GLU A 602 -12.03 -47.65 12.39
N GLY A 603 -10.69 -47.60 12.51
CA GLY A 603 -9.88 -48.76 12.89
C GLY A 603 -9.86 -49.87 11.83
N LYS A 604 -10.31 -49.60 10.60
CA LYS A 604 -10.25 -50.53 9.48
C LYS A 604 -8.86 -50.50 8.87
N GLN A 605 -7.92 -51.18 9.51
CA GLN A 605 -6.64 -51.49 8.89
C GLN A 605 -6.88 -52.54 7.80
N GLY A 606 -7.05 -52.09 6.56
CA GLY A 606 -6.94 -52.96 5.39
C GLY A 606 -5.46 -53.15 5.08
N ASP A 607 -4.99 -54.39 5.18
CA ASP A 607 -3.66 -54.80 4.72
C ASP A 607 -3.43 -54.43 3.25
N SER A 608 -2.54 -53.46 3.01
CA SER A 608 -1.65 -53.45 1.83
C SER A 608 -0.54 -52.39 2.00
N PRO A 609 0.68 -52.78 2.39
CA PRO A 609 1.84 -51.90 2.35
C PRO A 609 2.53 -52.06 0.99
N ALA A 610 1.96 -51.47 -0.07
CA ALA A 610 2.61 -51.47 -1.39
C ALA A 610 2.20 -50.26 -2.26
N ALA A 611 2.27 -49.04 -1.74
CA ALA A 611 2.16 -47.84 -2.58
C ALA A 611 2.85 -46.59 -2.00
N ALA A 612 3.75 -46.72 -1.03
CA ALA A 612 4.41 -45.57 -0.39
C ALA A 612 5.58 -44.98 -1.21
N ASN A 613 5.94 -45.55 -2.37
CA ASN A 613 7.16 -45.18 -3.11
C ASN A 613 6.93 -44.64 -4.55
N GLN A 614 5.77 -44.05 -4.87
CA GLN A 614 5.60 -43.37 -6.17
C GLN A 614 5.52 -41.83 -6.06
N LEU A 615 6.30 -41.28 -5.12
CA LEU A 615 6.59 -39.84 -5.06
C LEU A 615 8.09 -39.62 -5.29
N THR A 616 8.59 -40.05 -6.45
CA THR A 616 9.91 -39.68 -6.97
C THR A 616 9.74 -39.15 -8.39
N LEU A 617 10.19 -37.90 -8.60
CA LEU A 617 10.40 -37.29 -9.90
C LEU A 617 11.27 -38.22 -10.79
N PRO A 618 11.12 -38.19 -12.13
CA PRO A 618 12.01 -38.95 -13.00
C PRO A 618 13.43 -38.41 -12.87
N GLU A 619 14.38 -39.29 -12.56
CA GLU A 619 15.81 -39.03 -12.70
C GLU A 619 16.09 -38.63 -14.15
N THR A 620 16.81 -37.52 -14.30
CA THR A 620 17.37 -37.11 -15.58
C THR A 620 18.52 -38.05 -15.88
N GLU A 621 18.29 -38.99 -16.81
CA GLU A 621 19.35 -39.77 -17.43
C GLU A 621 20.36 -38.81 -18.06
N THR A 622 21.59 -38.88 -17.55
CA THR A 622 22.76 -38.28 -18.17
C THR A 622 23.16 -39.14 -19.36
N ALA A 623 23.11 -38.56 -20.56
CA ALA A 623 23.71 -39.13 -21.75
C ALA A 623 24.75 -38.14 -22.31
N CYS A 624 26.02 -38.49 -22.10
CA CYS A 624 27.28 -37.96 -22.66
C CYS A 624 27.55 -36.45 -22.60
#